data_AF-A0A2W4NUF5-F1
#
_entry.id   AF-A0A2W4NUF5-F1
#
_cell.length_a   1.000
_cell.length_b   1.000
_cell.length_c   1.000
_cell.angle_alpha   90.00
_cell.angle_beta   90.00
_cell.angle_gamma   90.00
#
_symmetry.space_group_name_H-M   'P 1'
#
loop_
_entity.id
_entity.type
_entity.pdbx_description
1 polymer ?
#
loop_
_entity_poly.entity_id
_entity_poly.type
_entity_poly.pdbx_seq_one_letter_code
_entity_poly.pdbx_strand_id
1 'polypeptide(L)'
;MAGKSETKTAGRTRSFAVRANIWLLRLSRRWLRVALILLGIYITLPFVAPTLMRIGAEGPARIIYTLYSPFCHQFAFRTLFLYGEQPFYPRSIVGSELKPFEEYITGSPAFEAALEPFANPETIDVYGFSPALQFASRAFVGDERMGYKMTLCARDIAIYTAMFTGGLISSIPQETRRQRPGPIWLYWIFGIPPLAFTGSTQL
;
A
#
# COMPACT_ATOMS: atom_id res chain seq x y z
N MET A 1 18.58 4.24 -60.11
CA MET A 1 19.16 3.85 -58.80
C MET A 1 18.08 3.96 -57.73
N ALA A 2 17.34 2.88 -57.40
CA ALA A 2 16.24 2.96 -56.41
C ALA A 2 15.86 1.62 -55.73
N GLY A 3 16.82 0.73 -55.41
CA GLY A 3 16.52 -0.65 -54.96
C GLY A 3 17.08 -1.09 -53.61
N LYS A 4 17.83 -0.25 -52.87
CA LYS A 4 18.54 -0.66 -51.64
C LYS A 4 17.89 -0.21 -50.32
N SER A 5 16.87 0.64 -50.38
CA SER A 5 16.23 1.23 -49.19
C SER A 5 15.20 0.29 -48.54
N GLU A 6 14.31 -0.32 -49.34
CA GLU A 6 13.17 -1.10 -48.82
C GLU A 6 13.58 -2.42 -48.15
N THR A 7 14.61 -3.09 -48.66
CA THR A 7 15.07 -4.40 -48.15
C THR A 7 15.73 -4.32 -46.77
N LYS A 8 16.47 -3.23 -46.48
CA LYS A 8 17.05 -3.00 -45.15
C LYS A 8 15.98 -2.72 -44.10
N THR A 9 14.95 -1.96 -44.46
CA THR A 9 13.84 -1.64 -43.56
C THR A 9 13.07 -2.91 -43.21
N ALA A 10 12.67 -3.71 -44.21
CA ALA A 10 11.97 -4.98 -44.00
C ALA A 10 12.75 -5.98 -43.12
N GLY A 11 14.07 -6.12 -43.32
CA GLY A 11 14.93 -6.98 -42.49
C GLY A 11 15.05 -6.51 -41.04
N ARG A 12 15.12 -5.19 -40.82
CA ARG A 12 15.17 -4.59 -39.47
C ARG A 12 13.85 -4.79 -38.71
N THR A 13 12.71 -4.59 -39.37
CA THR A 13 11.38 -4.80 -38.79
C THR A 13 11.15 -6.27 -38.41
N ARG A 14 11.61 -7.21 -39.25
CA ARG A 14 11.56 -8.66 -38.96
C ARG A 14 12.42 -9.04 -37.76
N SER A 15 13.62 -8.46 -37.62
CA SER A 15 14.50 -8.70 -36.46
C SER A 15 13.92 -8.15 -35.15
N PHE A 16 13.27 -6.99 -35.21
CA PHE A 16 12.61 -6.38 -34.06
C PHE A 16 11.38 -7.19 -33.63
N ALA A 17 10.55 -7.61 -34.58
CA ALA A 17 9.38 -8.45 -34.32
C ALA A 17 9.76 -9.78 -33.66
N VAL A 18 10.83 -10.43 -34.12
CA VAL A 18 11.34 -11.67 -33.50
C VAL A 18 11.85 -11.42 -32.08
N ARG A 19 12.61 -10.35 -31.86
CA ARG A 19 13.07 -9.96 -30.51
C ARG A 19 11.91 -9.66 -29.58
N ALA A 20 10.91 -8.90 -30.04
CA ALA A 20 9.73 -8.56 -29.27
C ALA A 20 8.94 -9.83 -28.90
N ASN A 21 8.77 -10.76 -29.85
CA ASN A 21 8.06 -12.02 -29.61
C ASN A 21 8.79 -12.91 -28.59
N ILE A 22 10.13 -13.03 -28.69
CA ILE A 22 10.93 -13.77 -27.71
C ILE A 22 10.84 -13.11 -26.33
N TRP A 23 10.83 -11.78 -26.27
CA TRP A 23 10.71 -11.04 -25.01
C TRP A 23 9.33 -11.23 -24.37
N LEU A 24 8.25 -11.15 -25.16
CA LEU A 24 6.89 -11.47 -24.76
C LEU A 24 6.77 -12.89 -24.21
N LEU A 25 7.33 -13.89 -24.90
CA LEU A 25 7.38 -15.27 -24.44
C LEU A 25 8.13 -15.42 -23.11
N ARG A 26 9.27 -14.73 -22.95
CA ARG A 26 10.04 -14.76 -21.69
C ARG A 26 9.28 -14.10 -20.55
N LEU A 27 8.62 -12.96 -20.80
CA LEU A 27 7.80 -12.27 -19.82
C LEU A 27 6.59 -13.13 -19.44
N SER A 28 5.88 -13.69 -20.42
CA SER A 28 4.76 -14.61 -20.20
C SER A 28 5.17 -15.82 -19.37
N ARG A 29 6.34 -16.43 -19.62
CA ARG A 29 6.82 -17.55 -18.80
C ARG A 29 7.27 -17.16 -17.39
N ARG A 30 7.58 -15.89 -17.15
CA ARG A 30 8.06 -15.38 -15.86
C ARG A 30 7.09 -14.41 -15.19
N TRP A 31 5.86 -14.31 -15.69
CA TRP A 31 4.91 -13.28 -15.28
C TRP A 31 4.65 -13.31 -13.78
N LEU A 32 4.49 -14.50 -13.20
CA LEU A 32 4.27 -14.68 -11.76
C LEU A 32 5.46 -14.17 -10.94
N ARG A 33 6.68 -14.42 -11.40
CA ARG A 33 7.89 -13.91 -10.72
C ARG A 33 7.96 -12.39 -10.78
N VAL A 34 7.65 -11.80 -11.94
CA VAL A 34 7.61 -10.33 -12.09
C VAL A 34 6.54 -9.75 -11.18
N ALA A 35 5.33 -10.32 -11.18
CA ALA A 35 4.22 -9.90 -10.33
C ALA A 35 4.59 -9.99 -8.84
N LEU A 36 5.22 -11.09 -8.40
CA LEU A 36 5.68 -11.25 -7.03
C LEU A 36 6.77 -10.24 -6.66
N ILE A 37 7.74 -9.97 -7.54
CA ILE A 37 8.77 -8.96 -7.26
C ILE A 37 8.14 -7.58 -7.09
N LEU A 38 7.25 -7.18 -8.01
CA LEU A 38 6.57 -5.89 -7.94
C LEU A 38 5.70 -5.78 -6.68
N LEU A 39 4.94 -6.83 -6.37
CA LEU A 39 4.11 -6.89 -5.17
C LEU A 39 4.94 -6.88 -3.89
N GLY A 40 6.06 -7.61 -3.87
CA GLY A 40 7.02 -7.65 -2.77
C GLY A 40 7.59 -6.25 -2.48
N ILE A 41 8.06 -5.55 -3.52
CA ILE A 41 8.49 -4.15 -3.41
C ILE A 41 7.33 -3.31 -2.84
N TYR A 42 6.13 -3.45 -3.41
CA TYR A 42 4.97 -2.68 -2.99
C TYR A 42 4.58 -2.86 -1.51
N ILE A 43 4.72 -4.07 -0.95
CA ILE A 43 4.42 -4.33 0.48
C ILE A 43 5.58 -4.03 1.42
N THR A 44 6.83 -4.02 0.94
CA THR A 44 8.00 -3.75 1.79
C THR A 44 8.27 -2.25 1.94
N LEU A 45 8.10 -1.44 0.89
CA LEU A 45 8.30 0.02 0.94
C LEU A 45 7.55 0.74 2.08
N PRO A 46 6.31 0.36 2.45
CA PRO A 46 5.59 0.94 3.58
C PRO A 46 6.31 0.82 4.93
N PHE A 47 7.16 -0.20 5.12
CA PHE A 47 8.00 -0.36 6.33
C PHE A 47 9.28 0.49 6.25
N VAL A 48 9.74 0.79 5.04
CA VAL A 48 10.95 1.60 4.82
C VAL A 48 10.69 3.06 5.18
N ALA A 49 9.53 3.61 4.83
CA ALA A 49 9.20 5.02 5.12
C ALA A 49 9.32 5.43 6.60
N PRO A 50 8.70 4.73 7.57
CA PRO A 50 8.86 5.05 8.99
C PRO A 50 10.29 4.81 9.50
N THR A 51 11.01 3.84 8.93
CA THR A 51 12.44 3.62 9.25
C THR A 51 13.29 4.82 8.80
N LEU A 52 13.02 5.37 7.61
CA LEU A 52 13.68 6.56 7.10
C LEU A 52 13.37 7.80 7.95
N MET A 53 12.12 7.95 8.40
CA MET A 53 11.75 9.01 9.35
C MET A 53 12.52 8.87 10.67
N ARG A 54 12.64 7.65 11.21
CA ARG A 54 13.35 7.37 12.47
C ARG A 54 14.83 7.75 12.41
N ILE A 55 15.49 7.58 11.27
CA ILE A 55 16.91 7.93 11.09
C ILE A 55 17.12 9.37 10.60
N GLY A 56 16.07 10.18 10.51
CA GLY A 56 16.15 11.58 10.06
C GLY A 56 16.23 11.79 8.55
N ALA A 57 16.10 10.72 7.75
CA ALA A 57 16.08 10.78 6.29
C ALA A 57 14.68 11.18 5.77
N GLU A 58 14.20 12.35 6.19
CA GLU A 58 12.83 12.81 5.93
C GLU A 58 12.51 12.98 4.44
N GLY A 59 13.43 13.54 3.65
CA GLY A 59 13.21 13.78 2.22
C GLY A 59 12.85 12.49 1.46
N PRO A 60 13.71 11.45 1.52
CA PRO A 60 13.40 10.13 0.99
C PRO A 60 12.11 9.52 1.55
N ALA A 61 11.86 9.65 2.85
CA ALA A 61 10.63 9.13 3.46
C ALA A 61 9.38 9.78 2.87
N ARG A 62 9.36 11.11 2.75
CA ARG A 62 8.24 11.88 2.19
C ARG A 62 7.94 11.49 0.75
N ILE A 63 8.95 11.20 -0.06
CA ILE A 63 8.73 10.67 -1.42
C ILE A 63 7.91 9.39 -1.38
N ILE A 64 8.24 8.44 -0.48
CA ILE A 64 7.49 7.20 -0.33
C ILE A 64 6.06 7.50 0.16
N TYR A 65 5.86 8.34 1.16
CA TYR A 65 4.52 8.75 1.60
C TYR A 65 3.69 9.34 0.44
N THR A 66 4.28 10.22 -0.37
CA THR A 66 3.61 10.84 -1.52
C THR A 66 3.25 9.82 -2.60
N LEU A 67 4.17 8.90 -2.94
CA LEU A 67 3.91 7.85 -3.93
C LEU A 67 2.70 6.97 -3.56
N TYR A 68 2.48 6.73 -2.27
CA TYR A 68 1.39 5.90 -1.76
C TYR A 68 0.10 6.68 -1.45
N SER A 69 0.14 8.02 -1.47
CA SER A 69 -1.01 8.88 -1.19
C SER A 69 -2.27 8.57 -2.05
N PRO A 70 -2.19 8.22 -3.34
CA PRO A 70 -3.40 7.93 -4.13
C PRO A 70 -4.02 6.56 -3.84
N PHE A 71 -3.27 5.61 -3.27
CA PHE A 71 -3.70 4.21 -3.17
C PHE A 71 -4.35 3.87 -1.82
N CYS A 72 -4.02 4.59 -0.76
CA CYS A 72 -4.59 4.38 0.56
C CYS A 72 -4.85 5.73 1.24
N HIS A 73 -5.99 5.88 1.88
CA HIS A 73 -6.14 6.93 2.87
C HIS A 73 -5.26 6.54 4.06
N GLN A 74 -4.06 7.10 4.10
CA GLN A 74 -3.01 6.89 5.11
C GLN A 74 -3.43 7.44 6.49
N PHE A 75 -4.65 7.16 6.94
CA PHE A 75 -5.16 7.61 8.22
C PHE A 75 -4.34 6.97 9.33
N ALA A 76 -3.80 7.81 10.20
CA ALA A 76 -3.02 7.40 11.35
C ALA A 76 -3.73 6.29 12.15
N PHE A 77 -5.01 6.46 12.48
CA PHE A 77 -5.78 5.47 13.25
C PHE A 77 -6.13 4.14 12.53
N ARG A 78 -5.72 3.95 11.26
CA ARG A 78 -5.96 2.71 10.47
C ARG A 78 -4.69 2.04 9.97
N THR A 79 -3.54 2.63 10.24
CA THR A 79 -2.25 2.07 9.87
C THR A 79 -1.49 1.63 11.12
N LEU A 80 -0.45 0.84 10.89
CA LEU A 80 0.50 0.47 11.91
C LEU A 80 1.54 1.57 12.07
N PHE A 81 2.03 1.71 13.29
CA PHE A 81 3.16 2.57 13.60
C PHE A 81 4.38 1.73 13.96
N LEU A 82 5.56 2.18 13.54
CA LEU A 82 6.83 1.63 13.96
C LEU A 82 7.55 2.61 14.89
N TYR A 83 8.28 2.06 15.85
CA TYR A 83 9.12 2.80 16.81
C TYR A 83 8.37 3.67 17.83
N GLY A 84 7.06 3.44 18.00
CA GLY A 84 6.25 4.09 19.02
C GLY A 84 5.92 3.21 20.22
N GLU A 85 5.13 3.75 21.14
CA GLU A 85 4.64 3.05 22.34
C GLU A 85 3.70 1.86 22.02
N GLN A 86 2.88 1.99 20.97
CA GLN A 86 1.93 0.96 20.53
C GLN A 86 2.04 0.73 19.01
N PRO A 87 1.77 -0.50 18.52
CA PRO A 87 1.75 -0.80 17.09
C PRO A 87 0.52 -0.23 16.37
N PHE A 88 -0.56 0.05 17.11
CA PHE A 88 -1.81 0.62 16.60
C PHE A 88 -2.35 1.67 17.56
N TYR A 89 -3.01 2.68 17.00
CA TYR A 89 -3.70 3.72 17.75
C TYR A 89 -5.14 3.82 17.23
N PRO A 90 -6.04 2.93 17.67
CA PRO A 90 -7.43 2.93 17.24
C PRO A 90 -8.16 4.15 17.83
N ARG A 91 -9.27 4.55 17.22
CA ARG A 91 -10.12 5.61 17.76
C ARG A 91 -10.81 5.18 19.06
N SER A 92 -11.12 6.13 19.93
CA SER A 92 -11.85 5.91 21.18
C SER A 92 -13.17 5.13 21.00
N ILE A 93 -13.86 5.32 19.88
CA ILE A 93 -15.13 4.66 19.55
C ILE A 93 -15.01 3.13 19.32
N VAL A 94 -13.80 2.61 19.12
CA VAL A 94 -13.57 1.19 18.81
C VAL A 94 -13.72 0.32 20.06
N GLY A 95 -13.48 0.88 21.25
CA GLY A 95 -13.53 0.12 22.51
C GLY A 95 -12.43 -0.94 22.66
N SER A 96 -11.26 -0.72 22.04
CA SER A 96 -10.10 -1.60 22.21
C SER A 96 -9.41 -1.40 23.56
N GLU A 97 -8.62 -2.38 23.99
CA GLU A 97 -7.75 -2.26 25.18
C GLU A 97 -6.55 -1.30 24.98
N LEU A 98 -6.24 -0.95 23.73
CA LEU A 98 -5.18 0.01 23.40
C LEU A 98 -5.61 1.43 23.74
N LYS A 99 -4.65 2.26 24.16
CA LYS A 99 -4.91 3.68 24.38
C LYS A 99 -5.31 4.35 23.05
N PRO A 100 -6.38 5.16 23.06
CA PRO A 100 -6.97 5.67 21.84
C PRO A 100 -6.11 6.74 21.16
N PHE A 101 -6.26 6.86 19.84
CA PHE A 101 -5.58 7.85 19.00
C PHE A 101 -5.74 9.28 19.54
N GLU A 102 -6.96 9.61 19.96
CA GLU A 102 -7.34 10.94 20.46
C GLU A 102 -6.51 11.36 21.69
N GLU A 103 -6.11 10.42 22.54
CA GLU A 103 -5.28 10.69 23.73
C GLU A 103 -3.82 11.02 23.35
N TYR A 104 -3.29 10.43 22.27
CA TYR A 104 -1.93 10.69 21.83
C TYR A 104 -1.77 12.00 21.07
N ILE A 105 -2.79 12.38 20.30
CA ILE A 105 -2.76 13.62 19.51
C ILE A 105 -3.06 14.86 20.34
N THR A 106 -3.71 14.71 21.50
CA THR A 106 -4.01 15.83 22.39
C THR A 106 -2.70 16.43 22.92
N GLY A 107 -2.40 17.68 22.54
CA GLY A 107 -1.17 18.37 22.88
C GLY A 107 0.07 17.86 22.13
N SER A 108 -0.09 17.13 21.01
CA SER A 108 1.03 16.76 20.14
C SER A 108 1.32 17.89 19.14
N PRO A 109 2.48 18.57 19.22
CA PRO A 109 2.82 19.64 18.28
C PRO A 109 2.86 19.17 16.82
N ALA A 110 3.24 17.91 16.60
CA ALA A 110 3.29 17.31 15.28
C ALA A 110 1.90 17.09 14.67
N PHE A 111 0.91 16.75 15.51
CA PHE A 111 -0.48 16.63 15.04
C PHE A 111 -1.13 17.99 14.87
N GLU A 112 -0.88 18.93 15.78
CA GLU A 112 -1.37 20.32 15.67
C GLU A 112 -0.91 20.95 14.36
N ALA A 113 0.37 20.83 14.00
CA ALA A 113 0.89 21.30 12.72
C ALA A 113 0.23 20.64 11.50
N ALA A 114 -0.21 19.38 11.63
CA ALA A 114 -0.95 18.68 10.58
C ALA A 114 -2.43 19.12 10.50
N LEU A 115 -2.98 19.68 11.58
CA LEU A 115 -4.36 20.13 11.72
C LEU A 115 -4.54 21.60 11.33
N GLU A 116 -3.56 22.46 11.61
CA GLU A 116 -3.58 23.91 11.34
C GLU A 116 -4.13 24.30 9.96
N PRO A 117 -3.83 23.61 8.84
CA PRO A 117 -4.38 23.95 7.53
C PRO A 117 -5.90 23.75 7.42
N PHE A 118 -6.51 23.03 8.34
CA PHE A 118 -7.90 22.57 8.25
C PHE A 118 -8.80 23.07 9.38
N ALA A 119 -8.26 23.28 10.59
CA ALA A 119 -9.02 23.77 11.75
C ALA A 119 -8.10 24.35 12.84
N ASN A 120 -8.69 25.11 13.78
CA ASN A 120 -8.00 25.60 14.96
C ASN A 120 -7.90 24.46 16.02
N PRO A 121 -6.68 24.04 16.41
CA PRO A 121 -6.46 22.99 17.40
C PRO A 121 -7.11 23.24 18.76
N GLU A 122 -7.22 24.49 19.20
CA GLU A 122 -7.75 24.82 20.53
C GLU A 122 -9.26 24.62 20.65
N THR A 123 -9.98 24.71 19.53
CA THR A 123 -11.46 24.73 19.52
C THR A 123 -12.08 23.43 19.05
N ILE A 124 -11.28 22.50 18.51
CA ILE A 124 -11.80 21.28 17.92
C ILE A 124 -12.01 20.20 18.97
N ASP A 125 -13.14 19.51 18.90
CA ASP A 125 -13.34 18.28 19.65
C ASP A 125 -12.62 17.12 18.93
N VAL A 126 -11.48 16.70 19.49
CA VAL A 126 -10.66 15.60 18.96
C VAL A 126 -11.37 14.24 19.01
N TYR A 127 -12.38 14.08 19.87
CA TYR A 127 -13.18 12.85 19.96
C TYR A 127 -14.33 12.81 18.94
N GLY A 128 -14.65 13.96 18.36
CA GLY A 128 -15.67 14.11 17.33
C GLY A 128 -15.26 13.55 15.96
N PHE A 129 -16.22 13.50 15.05
CA PHE A 129 -15.96 13.28 13.62
C PHE A 129 -15.98 14.63 12.91
N SER A 130 -14.90 15.00 12.22
CA SER A 130 -14.85 16.21 11.40
C SER A 130 -13.96 16.03 10.17
N PRO A 131 -14.32 16.55 8.98
CA PRO A 131 -13.46 16.43 7.80
C PRO A 131 -12.02 16.91 8.05
N ALA A 132 -11.85 17.95 8.87
CA ALA A 132 -10.54 18.48 9.28
C ALA A 132 -9.68 17.43 10.00
N LEU A 133 -10.23 16.71 10.99
CA LEU A 133 -9.50 15.65 11.70
C LEU A 133 -9.11 14.50 10.78
N GLN A 134 -9.92 14.20 9.77
CA GLN A 134 -9.67 13.14 8.80
C GLN A 134 -8.51 13.53 7.88
N PHE A 135 -8.49 14.76 7.37
CA PHE A 135 -7.36 15.26 6.59
C PHE A 135 -6.10 15.41 7.44
N ALA A 136 -6.20 15.90 8.67
CA ALA A 136 -5.09 15.99 9.61
C ALA A 136 -4.52 14.60 9.93
N SER A 137 -5.36 13.60 10.21
CA SER A 137 -4.95 12.21 10.44
C SER A 137 -4.27 11.58 9.22
N ARG A 138 -4.64 12.02 8.01
CA ARG A 138 -3.97 11.62 6.76
C ARG A 138 -2.63 12.32 6.60
N ALA A 139 -2.50 13.59 6.98
CA ALA A 139 -1.28 14.37 6.87
C ALA A 139 -0.25 14.03 7.97
N PHE A 140 -0.71 13.69 9.18
CA PHE A 140 0.11 13.38 10.33
C PHE A 140 0.99 12.15 10.09
N VAL A 141 2.31 12.31 10.04
CA VAL A 141 3.26 11.22 9.76
C VAL A 141 3.59 10.41 11.03
N GLY A 142 3.62 11.07 12.18
CA GLY A 142 4.05 10.48 13.43
C GLY A 142 4.87 11.45 14.28
N ASP A 143 5.19 11.02 15.49
CA ASP A 143 6.04 11.72 16.45
C ASP A 143 6.85 10.71 17.28
N GLU A 144 7.62 11.16 18.26
CA GLU A 144 8.44 10.27 19.07
C GLU A 144 7.64 9.33 19.99
N ARG A 145 6.42 9.71 20.39
CA ARG A 145 5.55 8.91 21.26
C ARG A 145 4.83 7.84 20.45
N MET A 146 4.23 8.27 19.35
CA MET A 146 3.45 7.41 18.46
C MET A 146 4.34 6.57 17.56
N GLY A 147 5.59 6.99 17.34
CA GLY A 147 6.43 6.50 16.26
C GLY A 147 5.98 7.05 14.92
N TYR A 148 6.37 6.37 13.85
CA TYR A 148 6.04 6.78 12.48
C TYR A 148 5.12 5.77 11.81
N LYS A 149 4.08 6.30 11.16
CA LYS A 149 3.04 5.51 10.52
C LYS A 149 3.52 4.85 9.23
N MET A 150 2.98 3.68 8.87
CA MET A 150 3.24 3.10 7.55
C MET A 150 2.47 3.81 6.42
N THR A 151 2.92 3.64 5.18
CA THR A 151 2.29 4.29 4.01
C THR A 151 1.04 3.58 3.48
N LEU A 152 0.69 2.42 4.05
CA LEU A 152 -0.52 1.64 3.75
C LEU A 152 -1.29 1.35 5.03
N CYS A 153 -2.61 1.20 4.94
CA CYS A 153 -3.42 0.76 6.06
C CYS A 153 -3.17 -0.73 6.39
N ALA A 154 -3.50 -1.12 7.62
CA ALA A 154 -3.29 -2.50 8.08
C ALA A 154 -4.06 -3.53 7.23
N ARG A 155 -5.25 -3.15 6.73
CA ARG A 155 -6.07 -3.97 5.82
C ARG A 155 -5.36 -4.23 4.51
N ASP A 156 -4.84 -3.20 3.86
CA ASP A 156 -4.15 -3.32 2.58
C ASP A 156 -2.89 -4.16 2.74
N ILE A 157 -2.12 -3.92 3.80
CA ILE A 157 -0.93 -4.74 4.10
C ILE A 157 -1.31 -6.21 4.26
N ALA A 158 -2.39 -6.51 4.97
CA ALA A 158 -2.87 -7.89 5.14
C ALA A 158 -3.28 -8.53 3.80
N ILE A 159 -4.08 -7.83 2.99
CA ILE A 159 -4.53 -8.33 1.67
C ILE A 159 -3.35 -8.59 0.76
N TYR A 160 -2.44 -7.62 0.60
CA TYR A 160 -1.31 -7.77 -0.30
C TYR A 160 -0.27 -8.77 0.20
N THR A 161 -0.09 -8.90 1.53
CA THR A 161 0.77 -9.94 2.11
C THR A 161 0.18 -11.33 1.88
N ALA A 162 -1.14 -11.50 2.01
CA ALA A 162 -1.83 -12.76 1.71
C ALA A 162 -1.70 -13.11 0.22
N MET A 163 -1.88 -12.13 -0.68
CA MET A 163 -1.67 -12.31 -2.12
C MET A 163 -0.22 -12.69 -2.45
N PHE A 164 0.75 -12.02 -1.84
CA PHE A 164 2.17 -12.31 -2.03
C PHE A 164 2.53 -13.72 -1.55
N THR A 165 2.08 -14.08 -0.36
CA THR A 165 2.29 -15.42 0.23
C THR A 165 1.62 -16.50 -0.62
N GLY A 166 0.36 -16.29 -1.03
CA GLY A 166 -0.35 -17.19 -1.92
C GLY A 166 0.37 -17.36 -3.26
N GLY A 167 0.84 -16.28 -3.86
CA GLY A 167 1.62 -16.35 -5.10
C GLY A 167 2.98 -17.03 -4.93
N LEU A 168 3.65 -16.88 -3.78
CA LEU A 168 4.87 -17.63 -3.45
C LEU A 168 4.59 -19.13 -3.34
N ILE A 169 3.53 -19.53 -2.65
CA ILE A 169 3.08 -20.92 -2.54
C ILE A 169 2.77 -21.48 -3.93
N SER A 170 2.02 -20.74 -4.75
CA SER A 170 1.73 -21.09 -6.14
C SER A 170 2.96 -21.01 -7.06
N SER A 171 4.10 -20.49 -6.63
CA SER A 171 5.34 -20.55 -7.42
C SER A 171 6.06 -21.90 -7.25
N ILE A 172 5.67 -22.70 -6.25
CA ILE A 172 6.24 -24.01 -5.97
C ILE A 172 5.77 -25.01 -7.05
N PRO A 173 6.67 -25.68 -7.79
CA PRO A 173 6.30 -26.56 -8.90
C PRO A 173 5.42 -27.76 -8.54
N GLN A 174 5.48 -28.20 -7.28
CA GLN A 174 4.66 -29.30 -6.77
C GLN A 174 3.20 -28.89 -6.59
N GLU A 175 2.97 -27.65 -6.15
CA GLU A 175 1.63 -27.11 -5.88
C GLU A 175 0.92 -26.75 -7.19
N THR A 176 1.61 -26.11 -8.13
CA THR A 176 1.06 -25.77 -9.45
C THR A 176 0.53 -26.95 -10.25
N ARG A 177 1.06 -28.15 -10.03
CA ARG A 177 0.56 -29.39 -10.66
C ARG A 177 -0.72 -29.92 -9.99
N ARG A 178 -0.98 -29.54 -8.74
CA ARG A 178 -2.18 -29.93 -7.98
C ARG A 178 -3.32 -28.93 -8.14
N GLN A 179 -3.01 -27.64 -8.29
CA GLN A 179 -4.03 -26.60 -8.40
C GLN A 179 -4.73 -26.68 -9.77
N ARG A 180 -6.00 -27.09 -9.75
CA ARG A 180 -6.88 -26.97 -10.91
C ARG A 180 -7.55 -25.60 -10.88
N PRO A 181 -7.71 -24.90 -12.03
CA PRO A 181 -8.39 -23.62 -12.04
C PRO A 181 -9.84 -23.83 -11.56
N GLY A 182 -10.18 -23.20 -10.44
CA GLY A 182 -11.55 -23.18 -9.95
C GLY A 182 -12.44 -22.39 -10.90
N PRO A 183 -13.72 -22.77 -11.07
CA PRO A 183 -14.63 -22.02 -11.91
C PRO A 183 -14.86 -20.61 -11.35
N ILE A 184 -14.89 -19.60 -12.22
CA ILE A 184 -14.88 -18.19 -11.82
C ILE A 184 -16.06 -17.79 -10.92
N TRP A 185 -17.19 -18.50 -10.98
CA TRP A 185 -18.34 -18.24 -10.12
C TRP A 185 -18.03 -18.43 -8.63
N LEU A 186 -17.07 -19.29 -8.27
CA LEU A 186 -16.63 -19.43 -6.87
C LEU A 186 -16.00 -18.14 -6.36
N TYR A 187 -15.29 -17.40 -7.21
CA TYR A 187 -14.76 -16.08 -6.86
C TYR A 187 -15.88 -15.04 -6.65
N TRP A 188 -16.93 -15.09 -7.47
CA TRP A 188 -18.10 -14.22 -7.29
C TRP A 188 -18.87 -14.49 -5.99
N ILE A 189 -18.92 -15.74 -5.52
CA ILE A 189 -19.66 -16.09 -4.30
C ILE A 189 -18.79 -15.97 -3.04
N PHE A 190 -17.54 -16.41 -3.10
CA PHE A 190 -16.68 -16.47 -1.90
C PHE A 190 -15.63 -15.36 -1.83
N GLY A 191 -15.27 -14.74 -2.95
CA GLY A 191 -14.27 -13.66 -3.00
C GLY A 191 -14.89 -12.27 -2.83
N ILE A 192 -15.87 -11.95 -3.69
CA ILE A 192 -16.44 -10.59 -3.74
C ILE A 192 -17.27 -10.24 -2.50
N PRO A 193 -18.17 -11.09 -1.97
CA PRO A 193 -19.04 -10.68 -0.88
C PRO A 193 -18.28 -10.32 0.42
N PRO A 194 -17.24 -11.07 0.85
CA PRO A 194 -16.41 -10.64 1.98
C PRO A 194 -15.67 -9.33 1.73
N LEU A 195 -15.14 -9.12 0.52
CA LEU A 195 -14.47 -7.87 0.15
C LEU A 195 -15.44 -6.68 0.13
N ALA A 196 -16.66 -6.88 -0.40
CA ALA A 196 -17.70 -5.87 -0.43
C ALA A 196 -18.20 -5.53 0.99
N PHE A 197 -18.42 -6.54 1.83
CA PHE A 197 -18.86 -6.37 3.21
C PHE A 197 -17.82 -5.64 4.08
N THR A 198 -16.53 -6.00 3.92
CA THR A 198 -15.44 -5.30 4.62
C THR A 198 -15.23 -3.88 4.09
N GLY A 199 -15.47 -3.64 2.79
CA GLY A 199 -15.39 -2.32 2.17
C GLY A 199 -16.52 -1.38 2.59
N SER A 200 -17.75 -1.90 2.70
CA SER A 200 -18.94 -1.10 3.02
C SER A 200 -19.06 -0.74 4.49
N THR A 201 -18.54 -1.57 5.39
CA THR A 201 -18.73 -1.37 6.84
C THR A 201 -17.85 -0.28 7.44
N GLN A 202 -16.75 0.14 6.78
CA GLN A 202 -15.79 1.17 7.24
C GLN A 202 -15.71 1.37 8.77
N LEU A 203 -15.71 0.29 9.55
CA LEU A 203 -15.29 0.30 10.96
C LEU A 203 -13.79 0.57 10.99
#